data_AF-A0A9W6Q4E1-F1
#
_entry.id   AF-A0A9W6Q4E1-F1
#
_cell.length_a   1.000
_cell.length_b   1.000
_cell.length_c   1.000
_cell.angle_alpha   90.00
_cell.angle_beta   90.00
_cell.angle_gamma   90.00
#
_symmetry.space_group_name_H-M   'P 1'
#
loop_
_entity.id
_entity.type
_entity.pdbx_description
1 polymer ?
#
loop_
_entity_poly.entity_id
_entity_poly.type
_entity_poly.pdbx_seq_one_letter_code
_entity_poly.pdbx_strand_id
1 'polypeptide(L)'
;MDVSDAFTGLLAVLCLFNLVLTYGVVRRLRAMTRAGADGPATVSGRIDGFAVTAVDGTAVGRADLVPGTVLGFFSPGCPPCAALLPRFVGAVRAAGLPTGSVLAVVMPGEDPAEARAYARELAEVATVVVGEQARTVSAACGVQGFPAVCAVDADGRIREAGGDLSGFGRRPAGVA
;
A
#
# COMPACT_ATOMS: atom_id res chain seq x y z
N MET A 1 -54.00 -3.11 25.25
CA MET A 1 -52.77 -2.50 24.71
C MET A 1 -52.33 -1.46 25.70
N ASP A 2 -51.45 -1.86 26.60
CA ASP A 2 -50.97 -1.02 27.70
C ASP A 2 -50.00 0.04 27.20
N VAL A 3 -50.05 1.24 27.80
CA VAL A 3 -49.17 2.37 27.45
C VAL A 3 -47.69 1.99 27.53
N SER A 4 -47.35 1.03 28.38
CA SER A 4 -46.00 0.45 28.54
C SER A 4 -45.51 -0.30 27.30
N ASP A 5 -46.39 -1.04 26.61
CA ASP A 5 -46.03 -1.79 25.39
C ASP A 5 -45.79 -0.82 24.22
N ALA A 6 -46.63 0.20 24.10
CA ALA A 6 -46.47 1.26 23.10
C ALA A 6 -45.15 2.03 23.30
N PHE A 7 -44.79 2.33 24.54
CA PHE A 7 -43.53 2.99 24.88
C PHE A 7 -42.31 2.12 24.55
N THR A 8 -42.35 0.84 24.92
CA THR A 8 -41.26 -0.12 24.67
C THR A 8 -41.04 -0.33 23.17
N GLY A 9 -42.13 -0.48 22.40
CA GLY A 9 -42.06 -0.60 20.95
C GLY A 9 -41.44 0.64 20.28
N LEU A 10 -41.82 1.84 20.72
CA LEU A 10 -41.27 3.09 20.21
C LEU A 10 -39.76 3.17 20.48
N LEU A 11 -39.31 2.85 21.70
CA LEU A 11 -37.89 2.86 22.05
C LEU A 11 -37.09 1.84 21.24
N ALA A 12 -37.62 0.63 21.02
CA ALA A 12 -36.95 -0.39 20.22
C ALA A 12 -36.73 0.07 18.78
N VAL A 13 -37.74 0.69 18.16
CA VAL A 13 -37.64 1.25 16.80
C VAL A 13 -36.64 2.40 16.76
N LEU A 14 -36.68 3.31 17.74
CA LEU A 14 -35.78 4.46 17.79
C LEU A 14 -34.31 4.02 17.97
N CYS A 15 -34.06 3.01 18.82
CA CYS A 15 -32.75 2.40 19.00
C CYS A 15 -32.25 1.72 17.72
N LEU A 16 -33.09 0.91 17.06
CA LEU A 16 -32.71 0.24 15.82
C LEU A 16 -32.38 1.25 14.71
N PHE A 17 -33.19 2.31 14.59
CA PHE A 17 -32.96 3.40 13.64
C PHE A 17 -31.66 4.14 13.92
N ASN A 18 -31.37 4.46 15.19
CA ASN A 18 -30.12 5.09 15.58
C ASN A 18 -28.91 4.18 15.30
N LEU A 19 -29.04 2.87 15.51
CA LEU A 19 -28.00 1.90 15.21
C LEU A 19 -27.70 1.85 13.70
N VAL A 20 -28.74 1.81 12.86
CA VAL A 20 -28.61 1.81 11.39
C VAL A 20 -27.99 3.12 10.90
N LEU A 21 -28.42 4.27 11.44
CA LEU A 21 -27.84 5.58 11.12
C LEU A 21 -26.38 5.65 11.52
N THR A 22 -26.05 5.25 12.76
CA THR A 22 -24.68 5.26 13.27
C THR A 22 -23.79 4.33 12.44
N TYR A 23 -24.27 3.12 12.11
CA TYR A 23 -23.55 2.21 11.22
C TYR A 23 -23.35 2.80 9.83
N GLY A 24 -24.38 3.43 9.26
CA GLY A 24 -24.31 4.11 7.97
C GLY A 24 -23.31 5.27 7.98
N VAL A 25 -23.29 6.08 9.04
CA VAL A 25 -22.36 7.17 9.25
C VAL A 25 -20.94 6.63 9.42
N VAL A 26 -20.72 5.58 10.23
CA VAL A 26 -19.40 4.94 10.37
C VAL A 26 -18.94 4.36 9.04
N ARG A 27 -19.80 3.69 8.29
CA ARG A 27 -19.49 3.14 6.95
C ARG A 27 -19.14 4.27 5.98
N ARG A 28 -19.87 5.39 6.00
CA ARG A 28 -19.64 6.54 5.13
C ARG A 28 -18.40 7.34 5.52
N LEU A 29 -18.17 7.53 6.82
CA LEU A 29 -16.94 8.14 7.35
C LEU A 29 -15.73 7.28 6.99
N ARG A 30 -15.81 5.95 7.10
CA ARG A 30 -14.76 5.03 6.66
C ARG A 30 -14.56 5.05 5.15
N ALA A 31 -15.60 5.28 4.36
CA ALA A 31 -15.46 5.49 2.92
C ALA A 31 -14.76 6.83 2.60
N MET A 32 -15.11 7.91 3.30
CA MET A 32 -14.53 9.24 3.10
C MET A 32 -13.11 9.37 3.67
N THR A 33 -12.77 8.71 4.76
CA THR A 33 -11.38 8.64 5.26
C THR A 33 -10.49 7.80 4.35
N ARG A 34 -11.04 6.75 3.72
CA ARG A 34 -10.34 6.03 2.66
C ARG A 34 -10.18 6.85 1.39
N ALA A 35 -11.19 7.66 1.01
CA ALA A 35 -11.05 8.63 -0.07
C ALA A 35 -10.14 9.82 0.30
N GLY A 36 -10.01 10.16 1.59
CA GLY A 36 -9.04 11.13 2.09
C GLY A 36 -7.61 10.58 2.15
N ALA A 37 -7.44 9.26 2.06
CA ALA A 37 -6.16 8.61 1.81
C ALA A 37 -5.78 8.63 0.31
N ASP A 38 -6.58 9.25 -0.57
CA ASP A 38 -6.23 9.56 -1.96
C ASP A 38 -5.32 10.82 -2.08
N GLY A 39 -4.82 11.35 -0.95
CA GLY A 39 -3.64 12.21 -0.97
C GLY A 39 -2.42 11.41 -1.44
N PRO A 40 -1.48 12.01 -2.18
CA PRO A 40 -0.24 11.32 -2.57
C PRO A 40 0.39 10.69 -1.33
N ALA A 41 0.71 9.40 -1.39
CA ALA A 41 1.27 8.67 -0.28
C ALA A 41 2.65 9.24 0.05
N THR A 42 2.73 10.12 1.06
CA THR A 42 3.94 10.89 1.32
C THR A 42 5.08 9.99 1.75
N VAL A 43 6.24 10.16 1.13
CA VAL A 43 7.51 9.56 1.56
C VAL A 43 8.43 10.61 2.16
N SER A 44 9.24 10.20 3.13
CA SER A 44 10.17 11.12 3.82
C SER A 44 11.31 11.63 2.92
N GLY A 45 11.52 11.01 1.75
CA GLY A 45 12.61 11.30 0.84
C GLY A 45 13.95 10.69 1.25
N ARG A 46 14.13 10.30 2.52
CA ARG A 46 15.30 9.58 3.01
C ARG A 46 14.94 8.12 3.27
N ILE A 47 15.94 7.25 3.18
CA ILE A 47 15.81 5.85 3.55
C ILE A 47 16.76 5.59 4.69
N ASP A 48 16.20 5.26 5.85
CA ASP A 48 16.99 4.85 7.00
C ASP A 48 17.53 3.42 6.81
N GLY A 49 18.49 3.03 7.66
CA GLY A 49 19.11 1.70 7.59
C GLY A 49 18.11 0.60 7.94
N PHE A 50 18.04 -0.43 7.09
CA PHE A 50 17.28 -1.65 7.36
C PHE A 50 17.99 -2.86 6.75
N ALA A 51 17.67 -4.04 7.29
CA ALA A 51 18.04 -5.33 6.74
C ALA A 51 16.88 -6.30 6.98
N VAL A 52 16.36 -6.88 5.90
CA VAL A 52 15.23 -7.81 5.91
C VAL A 52 15.50 -8.98 4.96
N THR A 53 14.66 -9.99 5.02
CA THR A 53 14.71 -11.13 4.11
C THR A 53 13.39 -11.15 3.33
N ALA A 54 13.48 -11.23 2.00
CA ALA A 54 12.35 -11.38 1.13
C ALA A 54 11.78 -12.81 1.17
N VAL A 55 10.60 -13.00 0.57
CA VAL A 55 9.88 -14.29 0.56
C VAL A 55 10.67 -15.40 -0.15
N ASP A 56 11.47 -15.04 -1.15
CA ASP A 56 12.37 -15.93 -1.89
C ASP A 56 13.69 -16.24 -1.15
N GLY A 57 13.88 -15.69 0.05
CA GLY A 57 15.10 -15.84 0.85
C GLY A 57 16.19 -14.81 0.51
N THR A 58 15.97 -13.90 -0.43
CA THR A 58 16.93 -12.84 -0.75
C THR A 58 17.08 -11.86 0.41
N ALA A 59 18.31 -11.60 0.83
CA ALA A 59 18.59 -10.53 1.79
C ALA A 59 18.44 -9.18 1.08
N VAL A 60 17.64 -8.29 1.68
CA VAL A 60 17.39 -6.94 1.15
C VAL A 60 17.68 -5.93 2.25
N GLY A 61 18.55 -4.99 1.97
CA GLY A 61 18.87 -3.88 2.84
C GLY A 61 18.89 -2.56 2.09
N ARG A 62 19.20 -1.51 2.84
CA ARG A 62 19.33 -0.15 2.28
C ARG A 62 20.33 -0.10 1.11
N ALA A 63 21.44 -0.84 1.19
CA ALA A 63 22.49 -0.80 0.17
C ALA A 63 22.04 -1.32 -1.20
N ASP A 64 21.04 -2.20 -1.23
CA ASP A 64 20.48 -2.77 -2.46
C ASP A 64 19.53 -1.79 -3.19
N LEU A 65 19.10 -0.73 -2.48
CA LEU A 65 18.31 0.35 -3.05
C LEU A 65 19.21 1.37 -3.76
N VAL A 66 19.71 0.96 -4.93
CA VAL A 66 20.53 1.77 -5.83
C VAL A 66 19.66 2.70 -6.70
N PRO A 67 20.24 3.75 -7.31
CA PRO A 67 19.50 4.62 -8.23
C PRO A 67 18.80 3.84 -9.34
N GLY A 68 17.52 4.13 -9.55
CA GLY A 68 16.66 3.42 -10.50
C GLY A 68 15.89 2.24 -9.89
N THR A 69 16.19 1.83 -8.65
CA THR A 69 15.38 0.82 -7.95
C THR A 69 13.98 1.37 -7.69
N VAL A 70 12.99 0.54 -7.96
CA VAL A 70 11.57 0.84 -7.78
C VAL A 70 11.08 0.17 -6.51
N LEU A 71 10.30 0.89 -5.72
CA LEU A 71 9.61 0.37 -4.55
C LEU A 71 8.09 0.50 -4.73
N GLY A 72 7.37 -0.59 -4.54
CA GLY A 72 5.90 -0.61 -4.50
C GLY A 72 5.41 -1.03 -3.12
N PHE A 73 4.63 -0.18 -2.46
CA PHE A 73 4.08 -0.42 -1.13
C PHE A 73 2.58 -0.69 -1.23
N PHE A 74 2.16 -1.85 -0.72
CA PHE A 74 0.79 -2.34 -0.81
C PHE A 74 0.26 -2.73 0.57
N SER A 75 -1.01 -2.41 0.83
CA SER A 75 -1.75 -2.93 1.97
C SER A 75 -2.91 -3.79 1.48
N PRO A 76 -2.98 -5.08 1.85
CA PRO A 76 -4.18 -5.88 1.64
C PRO A 76 -5.41 -5.25 2.31
N GLY A 77 -6.61 -5.60 1.86
CA GLY A 77 -7.87 -4.96 2.28
C GLY A 77 -8.08 -3.51 1.81
N CYS A 78 -7.11 -2.91 1.09
CA CYS A 78 -7.20 -1.55 0.59
C CYS A 78 -7.67 -1.53 -0.89
N PRO A 79 -8.86 -0.98 -1.21
CA PRO A 79 -9.37 -0.93 -2.58
C PRO A 79 -8.43 -0.30 -3.63
N PRO A 80 -7.75 0.85 -3.37
CA PRO A 80 -6.81 1.40 -4.34
C PRO A 80 -5.56 0.53 -4.53
N CYS A 81 -5.10 -0.21 -3.50
CA CYS A 81 -4.01 -1.18 -3.68
C CYS A 81 -4.42 -2.31 -4.63
N ALA A 82 -5.64 -2.83 -4.50
CA ALA A 82 -6.14 -3.90 -5.36
C ALA A 82 -6.28 -3.44 -6.82
N ALA A 83 -6.67 -2.19 -7.04
CA ALA A 83 -6.75 -1.60 -8.38
C ALA A 83 -5.37 -1.32 -8.99
N LEU A 84 -4.38 -0.96 -8.17
CA LEU A 84 -3.02 -0.64 -8.61
C LEU A 84 -2.19 -1.89 -8.92
N LEU A 85 -2.36 -2.98 -8.17
CA LEU A 85 -1.57 -4.21 -8.26
C LEU A 85 -1.37 -4.71 -9.70
N PRO A 86 -2.42 -4.97 -10.51
CA PRO A 86 -2.23 -5.44 -11.89
C PRO A 86 -1.59 -4.39 -12.80
N ARG A 87 -1.82 -3.09 -12.53
CA ARG A 87 -1.22 -1.99 -13.31
C ARG A 87 0.28 -1.88 -13.02
N PHE A 88 0.68 -2.06 -11.77
CA PHE A 88 2.07 -2.09 -11.35
C PHE A 88 2.82 -3.24 -12.03
N VAL A 89 2.26 -4.46 -11.98
CA VAL A 89 2.83 -5.63 -12.67
C VAL A 89 2.96 -5.38 -14.17
N GLY A 90 1.92 -4.83 -14.80
CA GLY A 90 1.94 -4.47 -16.21
C GLY A 90 3.02 -3.43 -16.56
N ALA A 91 3.17 -2.39 -15.75
CA ALA A 91 4.17 -1.34 -15.95
C ALA A 91 5.61 -1.86 -15.79
N VAL A 92 5.87 -2.68 -14.78
CA VAL A 92 7.19 -3.31 -14.56
C VAL A 92 7.57 -4.16 -15.77
N ARG A 93 6.64 -4.98 -16.27
CA ARG A 93 6.83 -5.81 -17.46
C ARG A 93 7.08 -4.98 -18.70
N ALA A 94 6.27 -3.96 -18.94
CA ALA A 94 6.39 -3.10 -20.12
C ALA A 94 7.73 -2.34 -20.14
N ALA A 95 8.23 -1.95 -18.98
CA ALA A 95 9.54 -1.30 -18.85
C ALA A 95 10.73 -2.27 -18.95
N GLY A 96 10.49 -3.59 -18.90
CA GLY A 96 11.54 -4.60 -18.96
C GLY A 96 12.53 -4.53 -17.78
N LEU A 97 12.07 -4.06 -16.61
CA LEU A 97 12.95 -3.97 -15.45
C LEU A 97 13.30 -5.37 -14.92
N PRO A 98 14.56 -5.61 -14.53
CA PRO A 98 14.94 -6.85 -13.87
C PRO A 98 14.29 -6.92 -12.48
N THR A 99 13.88 -8.12 -12.08
CA THR A 99 13.23 -8.39 -10.77
C THR A 99 14.01 -7.82 -9.59
N GLY A 100 15.35 -7.88 -9.62
CA GLY A 100 16.22 -7.34 -8.56
C GLY A 100 16.26 -5.81 -8.47
N SER A 101 15.70 -5.09 -9.45
CA SER A 101 15.55 -3.63 -9.41
C SER A 101 14.16 -3.19 -8.95
N VAL A 102 13.28 -4.13 -8.59
CA VAL A 102 11.92 -3.85 -8.14
C VAL A 102 11.67 -4.55 -6.81
N LEU A 103 11.38 -3.77 -5.78
CA LEU A 103 11.04 -4.25 -4.45
C LEU A 103 9.56 -4.01 -4.19
N ALA A 104 8.81 -5.08 -3.93
CA ALA A 104 7.41 -4.98 -3.54
C ALA A 104 7.27 -5.27 -2.05
N VAL A 105 6.69 -4.32 -1.32
CA VAL A 105 6.51 -4.35 0.13
C VAL A 105 5.02 -4.51 0.41
N VAL A 106 4.63 -5.67 0.93
CA VAL A 106 3.24 -6.01 1.22
C VAL A 106 3.02 -6.05 2.72
N MET A 107 2.27 -5.07 3.22
CA MET A 107 1.89 -4.99 4.62
C MET A 107 1.04 -6.22 5.02
N PRO A 108 1.06 -6.64 6.29
CA PRO A 108 0.14 -7.66 6.75
C PRO A 108 -1.30 -7.13 6.70
N GLY A 109 -2.18 -7.89 6.06
CA GLY A 109 -3.63 -7.64 6.05
C GLY A 109 -4.34 -8.22 7.28
N GLU A 110 -5.66 -8.01 7.33
CA GLU A 110 -6.53 -8.67 8.33
C GLU A 110 -6.56 -10.20 8.13
N ASP A 111 -6.55 -10.65 6.86
CA ASP A 111 -6.42 -12.06 6.49
C ASP A 111 -5.01 -12.33 5.90
N PRO A 112 -4.23 -13.25 6.49
CA PRO A 112 -2.95 -13.69 5.93
C PRO A 112 -3.04 -14.23 4.49
N ALA A 113 -4.21 -14.73 4.05
CA ALA A 113 -4.41 -15.21 2.69
C ALA A 113 -4.33 -14.08 1.66
N GLU A 114 -4.81 -12.87 1.98
CA GLU A 114 -4.75 -11.73 1.06
C GLU A 114 -3.31 -11.26 0.83
N ALA A 115 -2.51 -11.17 1.89
CA ALA A 115 -1.10 -10.82 1.77
C ALA A 115 -0.33 -11.83 0.91
N ARG A 116 -0.67 -13.13 1.03
CA ARG A 116 -0.09 -14.20 0.19
C ARG A 116 -0.53 -14.08 -1.27
N ALA A 117 -1.76 -13.68 -1.55
CA ALA A 117 -2.25 -13.48 -2.91
C ALA A 117 -1.48 -12.34 -3.61
N TYR A 118 -1.34 -11.20 -2.94
CA TYR A 118 -0.52 -10.08 -3.41
C TYR A 118 0.92 -10.51 -3.68
N ALA A 119 1.52 -11.23 -2.71
CA ALA A 119 2.89 -11.68 -2.84
C ALA A 119 3.10 -12.60 -4.05
N ARG A 120 2.15 -13.49 -4.35
CA ARG A 120 2.23 -14.38 -5.53
C ARG A 120 2.20 -13.60 -6.84
N GLU A 121 1.31 -12.61 -6.95
CA GLU A 121 1.18 -11.80 -8.17
C GLU A 121 2.43 -10.93 -8.40
N LEU A 122 3.00 -10.38 -7.32
CA LEU A 122 4.20 -9.53 -7.37
C LEU A 122 5.50 -10.31 -7.59
N ALA A 123 5.58 -11.56 -7.12
CA ALA A 123 6.79 -12.39 -7.22
C ALA A 123 7.22 -12.66 -8.68
N GLU A 124 6.31 -12.51 -9.65
CA GLU A 124 6.64 -12.68 -11.07
C GLU A 124 7.50 -11.54 -11.63
N VAL A 125 7.54 -10.39 -10.95
CA VAL A 125 8.14 -9.15 -11.47
C VAL A 125 8.99 -8.38 -10.46
N ALA A 126 8.93 -8.73 -9.18
CA ALA A 126 9.61 -8.02 -8.10
C ALA A 126 10.09 -8.98 -7.00
N THR A 127 11.15 -8.57 -6.29
CA THR A 127 11.49 -9.16 -4.99
C THR A 127 10.45 -8.74 -3.96
N VAL A 128 9.83 -9.68 -3.25
CA VAL A 128 8.68 -9.40 -2.38
C VAL A 128 9.05 -9.54 -0.90
N VAL A 129 8.73 -8.52 -0.10
CA VAL A 129 8.84 -8.52 1.35
C VAL A 129 7.45 -8.44 1.96
N VAL A 130 7.16 -9.29 2.95
CA VAL A 130 5.83 -9.40 3.58
C VAL A 130 5.89 -9.26 5.09
N GLY A 131 4.74 -9.05 5.72
CA GLY A 131 4.59 -9.18 7.18
C GLY A 131 5.39 -8.14 7.97
N GLU A 132 6.06 -8.56 9.04
CA GLU A 132 6.78 -7.63 9.92
C GLU A 132 7.98 -6.98 9.23
N GLN A 133 8.65 -7.74 8.36
CA GLN A 133 9.75 -7.21 7.53
C GLN A 133 9.24 -6.07 6.63
N ALA A 134 8.02 -6.18 6.10
CA ALA A 134 7.41 -5.14 5.29
C ALA A 134 7.17 -3.86 6.10
N ARG A 135 6.78 -3.98 7.39
CA ARG A 135 6.67 -2.81 8.28
C ARG A 135 8.00 -2.13 8.50
N THR A 136 9.08 -2.89 8.71
CA THR A 136 10.44 -2.36 8.86
C THR A 136 10.86 -1.53 7.65
N VAL A 137 10.64 -2.05 6.43
CA VAL A 137 10.98 -1.33 5.20
C VAL A 137 10.10 -0.09 5.02
N SER A 138 8.79 -0.21 5.23
CA SER A 138 7.84 0.90 5.15
C SER A 138 8.19 2.05 6.11
N ALA A 139 8.56 1.70 7.35
CA ALA A 139 9.01 2.67 8.36
C ALA A 139 10.34 3.32 7.98
N ALA A 140 11.33 2.55 7.51
CA ALA A 140 12.63 3.07 7.09
C ALA A 140 12.53 4.01 5.88
N CYS A 141 11.55 3.80 5.00
CA CYS A 141 11.26 4.68 3.86
C CYS A 141 10.37 5.88 4.26
N GLY A 142 9.80 5.87 5.47
CA GLY A 142 8.88 6.88 5.96
C GLY A 142 7.60 6.97 5.14
N VAL A 143 7.07 5.84 4.67
CA VAL A 143 5.84 5.80 3.86
C VAL A 143 4.63 6.09 4.75
N GLN A 144 3.86 7.11 4.39
CA GLN A 144 2.61 7.47 5.06
C GLN A 144 1.46 7.35 4.04
N GLY A 145 0.77 6.21 4.07
CA GLY A 145 -0.35 5.91 3.17
C GLY A 145 -0.05 4.79 2.17
N PHE A 146 -1.12 4.14 1.69
CA PHE A 146 -1.03 3.04 0.73
C PHE A 146 -2.15 3.17 -0.32
N PRO A 147 -1.89 2.83 -1.59
CA PRO A 147 -0.60 2.38 -2.13
C PRO A 147 0.41 3.52 -2.30
N ALA A 148 1.71 3.20 -2.29
CA ALA A 148 2.77 4.13 -2.66
C ALA A 148 3.69 3.48 -3.70
N VAL A 149 4.04 4.19 -4.76
CA VAL A 149 5.04 3.74 -5.74
C VAL A 149 6.13 4.78 -5.80
N CYS A 150 7.36 4.32 -5.65
CA CYS A 150 8.50 5.21 -5.56
C CYS A 150 9.68 4.70 -6.37
N ALA A 151 10.58 5.60 -6.72
CA ALA A 151 11.86 5.29 -7.32
C ALA A 151 13.00 5.91 -6.51
N VAL A 152 14.13 5.22 -6.46
CA VAL A 152 15.37 5.75 -5.90
C VAL A 152 16.03 6.66 -6.94
N ASP A 153 16.29 7.91 -6.58
CA ASP A 153 16.97 8.88 -7.44
C ASP A 153 18.50 8.70 -7.42
N ALA A 154 19.20 9.54 -8.19
CA ALA A 154 20.66 9.51 -8.28
C ALA A 154 21.37 9.77 -6.95
N ASP A 155 20.73 10.48 -6.02
CA ASP A 155 21.25 10.80 -4.70
C ASP A 155 20.94 9.68 -3.67
N GLY A 156 20.31 8.58 -4.11
CA GLY A 156 19.89 7.49 -3.24
C GLY A 156 18.67 7.86 -2.38
N ARG A 157 17.89 8.87 -2.79
CA ARG A 157 16.67 9.29 -2.10
C ARG A 157 15.44 8.70 -2.76
N ILE A 158 14.38 8.50 -1.99
CA ILE A 158 13.11 8.02 -2.55
C ILE A 158 12.32 9.23 -3.04
N ARG A 159 11.83 9.14 -4.28
CA ARG A 159 10.81 10.07 -4.78
C ARG A 159 9.57 9.28 -5.14
N GLU A 160 8.41 9.82 -4.80
CA GLU A 160 7.16 9.29 -5.33
C GLU A 160 7.20 9.32 -6.85
N ALA A 161 7.01 8.16 -7.45
CA ALA A 161 6.58 8.09 -8.82
C ALA A 161 5.09 8.43 -8.76
N GLY A 162 4.74 9.68 -9.10
CA GLY A 162 3.33 10.10 -9.12
C GLY A 162 2.47 9.05 -9.82
N GLY A 163 1.19 8.92 -9.44
CA GLY A 163 0.31 7.79 -9.77
C GLY A 163 0.12 7.43 -11.25
N ASP A 164 0.76 8.17 -12.16
CA ASP A 164 1.03 7.73 -13.53
C ASP A 164 2.37 6.99 -13.60
N LEU A 165 2.28 5.66 -13.72
CA LEU A 165 3.41 4.74 -13.94
C LEU A 165 4.20 5.05 -15.23
N SER A 166 3.85 6.10 -15.99
CA SER A 166 4.57 6.60 -17.17
C SER A 166 5.90 7.32 -16.87
N GLY A 167 6.19 7.64 -15.60
CA GLY A 167 7.51 8.11 -15.16
C GLY A 167 8.55 6.99 -15.00
N PHE A 168 8.08 5.74 -15.02
CA PHE A 168 8.86 4.54 -14.81
C PHE A 168 9.77 4.25 -16.02
N GLY A 169 11.07 4.11 -15.79
CA GLY A 169 12.04 3.77 -16.85
C GLY A 169 12.63 4.96 -17.61
N ARG A 170 12.27 6.21 -17.30
CA ARG A 170 13.10 7.35 -17.70
C ARG A 170 14.38 7.34 -16.88
N ARG A 171 15.47 6.77 -17.43
CA ARG A 171 16.84 7.11 -16.99
C ARG A 171 16.91 8.63 -16.87
N PRO A 172 17.42 9.20 -15.77
CA PRO A 172 17.61 10.64 -15.69
C PRO A 172 18.43 11.09 -16.89
N ALA A 173 17.81 11.91 -17.76
CA ALA A 173 18.51 12.56 -18.85
C ALA A 173 19.45 13.60 -18.22
N GLY A 174 20.71 13.23 -18.01
CA GLY A 174 21.72 14.16 -17.51
C GLY A 174 22.80 13.50 -16.67
N VAL A 175 23.65 12.69 -17.28
CA VAL A 175 25.09 12.67 -16.96
C VAL A 175 25.80 12.49 -18.30
N ALA A 176 26.24 13.61 -18.86
CA ALA A 176 27.33 13.68 -19.84
C ALA A 176 28.60 14.08 -19.07
#